data_AF-A0A523KAN6-F1
#
_entry.id   AF-A0A523KAN6-F1
#
_cell.length_a   1.000
_cell.length_b   1.000
_cell.length_c   1.000
_cell.angle_alpha   90.00
_cell.angle_beta   90.00
_cell.angle_gamma   90.00
#
_symmetry.space_group_name_H-M   'P 1'
#
loop_
_entity.id
_entity.type
_entity.pdbx_description
1 polymer ?
#
loop_
_entity_poly.entity_id
_entity_poly.type
_entity_poly.pdbx_seq_one_letter_code
_entity_poly.pdbx_strand_id
1 'polypeptide(L)'
;MPWLRSTTDALAFSSFWLAAAAAALVAATSRALGGQADAALLGLAFTGTLVIYNVDRLRDLESDRETTPARSAFVERHGALLIVTTVCAGLLASVLAVLAGPRVILLLIPALLLGLAHRRLKGFGAAKPLYIVGAWLLVVVGLPWAVLDAASGAPWCTAILGPAILANAIASNLRDHEACAATPGPARALWIARATALTGVIIAAFSPEAGRTLLAVPAAVGLTLIRFRASERYGLVVVDGALLFGALAALLWSLSG
;
A
#
# COMPACT_ATOMS: atom_id res chain seq x y z
N MET A 1 3.16 -4.28 27.62
CA MET A 1 1.80 -3.71 27.83
C MET A 1 0.80 -4.40 26.90
N PRO A 2 -0.16 -5.16 27.43
CA PRO A 2 -1.15 -5.92 26.64
C PRO A 2 -2.06 -5.04 25.77
N TRP A 3 -2.42 -3.84 26.24
CA TRP A 3 -3.32 -2.92 25.56
C TRP A 3 -2.73 -2.32 24.27
N LEU A 4 -1.45 -1.96 24.27
CA LEU A 4 -0.76 -1.48 23.05
C LEU A 4 -0.82 -2.51 21.94
N ARG A 5 -0.70 -3.81 22.27
CA ARG A 5 -0.82 -4.90 21.31
C ARG A 5 -2.24 -4.99 20.74
N SER A 6 -3.26 -4.82 21.58
CA SER A 6 -4.65 -4.85 21.15
C SER A 6 -4.98 -3.72 20.16
N THR A 7 -4.49 -2.50 20.39
CA THR A 7 -4.77 -1.37 19.50
C THR A 7 -4.01 -1.49 18.18
N THR A 8 -2.73 -1.88 18.20
CA THR A 8 -1.95 -2.07 16.96
C THR A 8 -2.53 -3.20 16.12
N ASP A 9 -2.95 -4.30 16.77
CA ASP A 9 -3.61 -5.41 16.10
C ASP A 9 -4.94 -4.96 15.50
N ALA A 10 -5.76 -4.19 16.23
CA ALA A 10 -7.01 -3.67 15.69
C ALA A 10 -6.79 -2.80 14.44
N LEU A 11 -5.80 -1.90 14.46
CA LEU A 11 -5.49 -1.04 13.29
C LEU A 11 -4.95 -1.84 12.11
N ALA A 12 -4.05 -2.79 12.36
CA ALA A 12 -3.46 -3.62 11.31
C ALA A 12 -4.47 -4.63 10.73
N PHE A 13 -5.24 -5.30 11.58
CA PHE A 13 -6.20 -6.35 11.22
C PHE A 13 -7.56 -5.82 10.72
N SER A 14 -7.85 -4.53 10.89
CA SER A 14 -8.99 -3.85 10.22
C SER A 14 -8.64 -3.14 8.92
N SER A 15 -7.38 -3.22 8.47
CA SER A 15 -6.85 -2.55 7.27
C SER A 15 -6.74 -1.02 7.38
N PHE A 16 -7.14 -0.42 8.51
CA PHE A 16 -7.01 1.02 8.77
C PHE A 16 -5.57 1.50 8.59
N TRP A 17 -4.60 0.73 9.07
CA TRP A 17 -3.19 1.06 8.97
C TRP A 17 -2.72 1.20 7.50
N LEU A 18 -3.14 0.26 6.64
CA LEU A 18 -2.83 0.27 5.20
C LEU A 18 -3.59 1.39 4.46
N ALA A 19 -4.85 1.62 4.82
CA ALA A 19 -5.63 2.73 4.27
C ALA A 19 -5.00 4.10 4.59
N ALA A 20 -4.50 4.28 5.81
CA ALA A 20 -3.74 5.47 6.20
C ALA A 20 -2.44 5.62 5.39
N ALA A 21 -1.73 4.52 5.13
CA ALA A 21 -0.54 4.52 4.28
C ALA A 21 -0.86 5.01 2.85
N ALA A 22 -1.96 4.56 2.26
CA ALA A 22 -2.40 4.99 0.93
C ALA A 22 -2.69 6.49 0.88
N ALA A 23 -3.45 7.02 1.85
CA ALA A 23 -3.73 8.46 1.94
C ALA A 23 -2.45 9.29 2.14
N ALA A 24 -1.55 8.85 3.03
CA ALA A 24 -0.29 9.54 3.27
C ALA A 24 0.62 9.54 2.01
N LEU A 25 0.66 8.43 1.26
CA LEU A 25 1.40 8.35 0.01
C LEU A 25 0.80 9.24 -1.08
N VAL A 26 -0.53 9.34 -1.18
CA VAL A 26 -1.21 10.29 -2.09
C VAL A 26 -0.88 11.74 -1.71
N ALA A 27 -0.89 12.06 -0.42
CA ALA A 27 -0.51 13.39 0.06
C ALA A 27 0.96 13.72 -0.27
N ALA A 28 1.88 12.80 0.03
CA ALA A 28 3.32 12.97 -0.24
C ALA A 28 3.58 13.11 -1.74
N THR A 29 2.91 12.29 -2.55
CA THR A 29 3.04 12.34 -4.02
C THR A 29 2.46 13.63 -4.59
N SER A 30 1.33 14.11 -4.07
CA SER A 30 0.75 15.40 -4.47
C SER A 30 1.72 16.55 -4.23
N ARG A 31 2.43 16.54 -3.10
CA ARG A 31 3.49 17.51 -2.79
C ARG A 31 4.67 17.39 -3.76
N ALA A 32 5.14 16.17 -4.03
CA ALA A 32 6.23 15.92 -4.98
C ALA A 32 5.85 16.32 -6.43
N LEU A 33 4.56 16.33 -6.76
CA LEU A 33 4.03 16.84 -8.03
C LEU A 33 3.80 18.37 -8.04
N GLY A 34 4.18 19.07 -6.97
CA GLY A 34 4.05 20.53 -6.87
C GLY A 34 2.67 21.03 -6.45
N GLY A 35 1.79 20.15 -5.96
CA GLY A 35 0.44 20.49 -5.54
C GLY A 35 0.12 20.11 -4.09
N GLN A 36 -1.15 20.17 -3.74
CA GLN A 36 -1.67 19.70 -2.45
C GLN A 36 -2.87 18.79 -2.73
N ALA A 37 -2.93 17.65 -2.04
CA ALA A 37 -4.11 16.79 -2.08
C ALA A 37 -5.22 17.44 -1.25
N ASP A 38 -6.42 17.55 -1.82
CA ASP A 38 -7.60 17.92 -1.05
C ASP A 38 -8.10 16.75 -0.19
N ALA A 39 -9.03 17.03 0.72
CA ALA A 39 -9.60 16.03 1.61
C ALA A 39 -10.35 14.92 0.86
N ALA A 40 -10.92 15.23 -0.31
CA ALA A 40 -11.68 14.27 -1.11
C ALA A 40 -10.75 13.20 -1.71
N LEU A 41 -9.61 13.61 -2.26
CA LEU A 41 -8.61 12.73 -2.84
C LEU A 41 -7.97 11.82 -1.78
N LEU A 42 -7.66 12.38 -0.60
CA LEU A 42 -7.14 11.61 0.54
C LEU A 42 -8.17 10.62 1.08
N GLY A 43 -9.42 11.07 1.23
CA GLY A 43 -10.53 10.22 1.64
C GLY A 43 -10.80 9.10 0.64
N LEU A 44 -10.68 9.36 -0.66
CA LEU A 44 -10.87 8.38 -1.72
C LEU A 44 -9.78 7.29 -1.67
N ALA A 45 -8.52 7.68 -1.53
CA ALA A 45 -7.41 6.74 -1.37
C ALA A 45 -7.59 5.88 -0.12
N PHE A 46 -7.93 6.50 1.01
CA PHE A 46 -8.17 5.80 2.27
C PHE A 46 -9.31 4.79 2.16
N THR A 47 -10.50 5.24 1.75
CA THR A 47 -11.71 4.42 1.71
C THR A 47 -11.64 3.34 0.64
N GLY A 48 -11.09 3.64 -0.54
CA GLY A 48 -10.86 2.66 -1.60
C GLY A 48 -9.94 1.52 -1.14
N THR A 49 -8.80 1.86 -0.51
CA THR A 49 -7.90 0.85 0.06
C THR A 49 -8.58 0.04 1.16
N LEU A 50 -9.36 0.68 2.04
CA LEU A 50 -10.10 -0.01 3.10
C LEU A 50 -11.09 -1.05 2.53
N VAL A 51 -11.81 -0.71 1.45
CA VAL A 51 -12.73 -1.62 0.78
C VAL A 51 -11.99 -2.83 0.23
N ILE A 52 -10.95 -2.62 -0.58
CA ILE A 52 -10.24 -3.71 -1.25
C ILE A 52 -9.65 -4.69 -0.23
N TYR A 53 -8.97 -4.15 0.79
CA TYR A 53 -8.30 -5.00 1.79
C TYR A 53 -9.28 -5.69 2.75
N ASN A 54 -10.43 -5.08 3.08
CA ASN A 54 -11.43 -5.76 3.90
C ASN A 54 -12.18 -6.84 3.10
N VAL A 55 -12.50 -6.58 1.83
CA VAL A 55 -13.10 -7.59 0.95
C VAL A 55 -12.17 -8.79 0.79
N ASP A 56 -10.88 -8.55 0.59
CA ASP A 56 -9.83 -9.58 0.54
C ASP A 56 -9.85 -10.45 1.80
N ARG A 57 -9.73 -9.84 2.98
CA ARG A 57 -9.73 -10.54 4.28
C ARG A 57 -11.00 -11.32 4.58
N LEU A 58 -12.16 -10.76 4.22
CA LEU A 58 -13.45 -11.43 4.42
C LEU A 58 -13.62 -12.63 3.48
N ARG A 59 -13.06 -12.57 2.26
CA ARG A 59 -13.17 -13.64 1.26
C ARG A 59 -12.15 -14.75 1.47
N ASP A 60 -10.94 -14.40 1.89
CA ASP A 60 -9.81 -15.33 2.00
C ASP A 60 -9.66 -15.92 3.41
N LEU A 61 -10.65 -15.70 4.28
CA LEU A 61 -10.63 -16.12 5.68
C LEU A 61 -10.25 -17.60 5.89
N GLU A 62 -10.82 -18.51 5.10
CA GLU A 62 -10.53 -19.94 5.20
C GLU A 62 -9.06 -20.24 4.89
N SER A 63 -8.55 -19.75 3.77
CA SER A 63 -7.15 -19.93 3.38
C SER A 63 -6.18 -19.23 4.34
N ASP A 64 -6.61 -18.12 4.94
CA ASP A 64 -5.79 -17.31 5.83
C ASP A 64 -5.65 -17.90 7.24
N ARG A 65 -6.46 -18.89 7.63
CA ARG A 65 -6.38 -19.54 8.96
C ARG A 65 -5.03 -20.22 9.18
N GLU A 66 -4.46 -20.79 8.13
CA GLU A 66 -3.18 -21.51 8.23
C GLU A 66 -1.98 -20.55 8.21
N THR A 67 -2.02 -19.51 7.38
CA THR A 67 -0.91 -18.58 7.16
C THR A 67 -0.90 -17.39 8.13
N THR A 68 -2.07 -16.90 8.53
CA THR A 68 -2.25 -15.70 9.35
C THR A 68 -3.32 -15.89 10.45
N PRO A 69 -3.08 -16.81 11.39
CA PRO A 69 -4.10 -17.23 12.36
C PRO A 69 -4.59 -16.09 13.26
N ALA A 70 -3.75 -15.09 13.58
CA ALA A 70 -4.17 -14.00 14.46
C ALA A 70 -5.15 -13.04 13.76
N ARG A 71 -4.88 -12.69 12.50
CA ARG A 71 -5.77 -11.92 11.63
C ARG A 71 -7.06 -12.67 11.39
N SER A 72 -7.01 -13.97 11.09
CA SER A 72 -8.21 -14.78 10.87
C SER A 72 -9.11 -14.81 12.10
N ALA A 73 -8.53 -15.02 13.29
CA ALA A 73 -9.28 -14.94 14.55
C ALA A 73 -9.89 -13.54 14.80
N PHE A 74 -9.20 -12.47 14.39
CA PHE A 74 -9.75 -11.11 14.47
C PHE A 74 -10.93 -10.91 13.51
N VAL A 75 -10.81 -11.37 12.26
CA VAL A 75 -11.85 -11.27 11.23
C VAL A 75 -13.08 -12.07 11.64
N GLU A 76 -12.92 -13.29 12.17
CA GLU A 76 -14.04 -14.09 12.71
C GLU A 76 -14.78 -13.36 13.83
N ARG A 77 -14.03 -12.75 14.76
CA ARG A 77 -14.61 -12.05 15.90
C ARG A 77 -15.34 -10.76 15.50
N HIS A 78 -14.84 -10.04 14.49
CA HIS A 78 -15.32 -8.71 14.13
C HIS A 78 -15.91 -8.63 12.71
N GLY A 79 -16.27 -9.76 12.11
CA GLY A 79 -16.68 -9.84 10.71
C GLY A 79 -17.84 -8.90 10.35
N ALA A 80 -18.86 -8.80 11.22
CA ALA A 80 -19.98 -7.88 11.02
C ALA A 80 -19.52 -6.42 10.97
N LEU A 81 -18.63 -6.01 11.87
CA LEU A 81 -18.07 -4.66 11.87
C LEU A 81 -17.24 -4.38 10.61
N LEU A 82 -16.45 -5.36 10.15
CA LEU A 82 -15.68 -5.26 8.91
C LEU A 82 -16.58 -5.14 7.69
N ILE A 83 -17.70 -5.87 7.63
CA ILE A 83 -18.70 -5.76 6.56
C ILE A 83 -19.32 -4.36 6.55
N VAL A 84 -19.81 -3.88 7.70
CA VAL A 84 -20.41 -2.54 7.81
C VAL A 84 -19.41 -1.46 7.39
N THR A 85 -18.17 -1.55 7.90
CA THR A 85 -17.10 -0.61 7.56
C THR A 85 -16.79 -0.63 6.05
N THR A 86 -16.73 -1.82 5.44
CA THR A 86 -16.50 -1.99 4.00
C THR A 86 -17.63 -1.36 3.18
N VAL A 87 -18.89 -1.58 3.55
CA VAL A 87 -20.05 -1.01 2.84
C VAL A 87 -20.04 0.51 2.95
N CYS A 88 -19.87 1.05 4.16
CA CYS A 88 -19.79 2.50 4.38
C CYS A 88 -18.62 3.13 3.62
N ALA A 89 -17.44 2.49 3.64
CA ALA A 89 -16.27 2.95 2.90
C ALA A 89 -16.50 2.90 1.38
N GLY A 90 -17.18 1.88 0.86
CA GLY A 90 -17.51 1.76 -0.57
C GLY A 90 -18.48 2.83 -1.05
N LEU A 91 -19.51 3.14 -0.25
CA LEU A 91 -20.43 4.23 -0.54
C LEU A 91 -19.70 5.58 -0.52
N LEU A 92 -18.89 5.83 0.51
CA LEU A 92 -18.11 7.06 0.61
C LEU A 92 -17.10 7.20 -0.53
N ALA A 93 -16.36 6.14 -0.87
CA ALA A 93 -15.43 6.13 -2.00
C ALA A 93 -16.13 6.44 -3.32
N SER A 94 -17.35 5.92 -3.53
CA SER A 94 -18.13 6.19 -4.73
C SER A 94 -18.53 7.66 -4.83
N VAL A 95 -18.98 8.26 -3.72
CA VAL A 95 -19.30 9.70 -3.65
C VAL A 95 -18.05 10.53 -3.93
N LEU A 96 -16.93 10.22 -3.27
CA LEU A 96 -15.68 10.95 -3.44
C LEU A 96 -15.12 10.84 -4.87
N ALA A 97 -15.24 9.68 -5.52
CA ALA A 97 -14.83 9.50 -6.92
C ALA A 97 -15.67 10.36 -7.88
N VAL A 98 -16.98 10.47 -7.66
CA VAL A 98 -17.86 11.35 -8.45
C VAL A 98 -17.48 12.82 -8.24
N LEU A 99 -17.24 13.23 -6.99
CA LEU A 99 -16.82 14.60 -6.68
C LEU A 99 -15.44 14.95 -7.26
N ALA A 100 -14.52 13.99 -7.33
CA ALA A 100 -13.19 14.16 -7.92
C ALA A 100 -13.21 14.23 -9.47
N GLY A 101 -14.34 13.91 -10.09
CA GLY A 101 -14.57 14.09 -11.53
C GLY A 101 -14.25 12.88 -12.42
N PRO A 102 -14.64 12.95 -13.70
CA PRO A 102 -14.62 11.80 -14.61
C PRO A 102 -13.22 11.25 -14.89
N ARG A 103 -12.18 12.10 -14.89
CA ARG A 103 -10.79 11.65 -15.10
C ARG A 103 -10.35 10.69 -13.99
N VAL A 104 -10.72 10.96 -12.74
CA VAL A 104 -10.44 10.09 -11.59
C VAL A 104 -11.22 8.78 -11.71
N ILE A 105 -12.50 8.82 -12.10
CA ILE A 105 -13.30 7.61 -12.31
C ILE A 105 -12.64 6.72 -13.38
N LEU A 106 -12.30 7.28 -14.55
CA LEU A 106 -11.66 6.55 -15.64
C LEU A 106 -10.34 5.92 -15.21
N LEU A 107 -9.56 6.63 -14.41
CA LEU A 107 -8.31 6.15 -13.84
C LEU A 107 -8.52 5.00 -12.84
N LEU A 108 -9.60 5.00 -12.08
CA LEU A 108 -9.90 3.96 -11.09
C LEU A 108 -10.53 2.70 -11.69
N ILE A 109 -11.06 2.73 -12.92
CA ILE A 109 -11.63 1.54 -13.59
C ILE A 109 -10.60 0.39 -13.64
N PRO A 110 -9.34 0.58 -14.11
CA PRO A 110 -8.35 -0.49 -14.08
C PRO A 110 -8.02 -0.99 -12.67
N ALA A 111 -7.98 -0.11 -11.66
CA ALA A 111 -7.75 -0.51 -10.27
C ALA A 111 -8.87 -1.42 -9.76
N LEU A 112 -10.12 -1.05 -10.04
CA LEU A 112 -11.30 -1.83 -9.69
C LEU A 112 -11.29 -3.19 -10.42
N LEU A 113 -11.00 -3.20 -11.72
CA LEU A 113 -10.91 -4.43 -12.50
C LEU A 113 -9.82 -5.37 -11.98
N LEU A 114 -8.65 -4.84 -11.62
CA LEU A 114 -7.58 -5.60 -10.97
C LEU A 114 -8.03 -6.16 -9.61
N GLY A 115 -8.72 -5.37 -8.79
CA GLY A 115 -9.28 -5.80 -7.51
C GLY A 115 -10.31 -6.92 -7.67
N LEU A 116 -11.20 -6.82 -8.65
CA LEU A 116 -12.20 -7.85 -8.96
C LEU A 116 -11.56 -9.12 -9.54
N ALA A 117 -10.50 -8.96 -10.35
CA ALA A 117 -9.74 -10.07 -10.93
C ALA A 117 -8.75 -10.71 -9.95
N HIS A 118 -8.52 -10.11 -8.77
CA HIS A 118 -7.50 -10.52 -7.80
C HIS A 118 -7.47 -12.03 -7.55
N ARG A 119 -8.64 -12.65 -7.28
CA ARG A 119 -8.75 -14.09 -7.01
C ARG A 119 -8.30 -14.96 -8.19
N ARG A 120 -8.56 -14.53 -9.44
CA ARG A 120 -8.10 -15.23 -10.64
C ARG A 120 -6.61 -15.01 -10.88
N LEU A 121 -6.11 -13.82 -10.56
CA LEU A 121 -4.71 -13.46 -10.69
C LEU A 121 -3.82 -14.10 -9.63
N LYS A 122 -4.37 -14.47 -8.46
CA LYS A 122 -3.67 -15.15 -7.36
C LYS A 122 -3.02 -16.47 -7.81
N GLY A 123 -3.58 -17.15 -8.82
CA GLY A 123 -2.99 -18.35 -9.41
C GLY A 123 -1.67 -18.13 -10.17
N PHE A 124 -1.31 -16.89 -10.51
CA PHE A 124 -0.06 -16.55 -11.19
C PHE A 124 0.98 -16.03 -10.19
N GLY A 125 1.54 -16.94 -9.38
CA GLY A 125 2.37 -16.60 -8.21
C GLY A 125 3.50 -15.58 -8.47
N ALA A 126 4.20 -15.69 -9.61
CA ALA A 126 5.29 -14.75 -9.95
C ALA A 126 4.79 -13.34 -10.36
N ALA A 127 3.57 -13.23 -10.90
CA ALA A 127 2.98 -11.96 -11.30
C ALA A 127 2.30 -11.23 -10.15
N LYS A 128 2.09 -11.90 -8.99
CA LYS A 128 1.38 -11.34 -7.84
C LYS A 128 1.94 -9.99 -7.38
N PRO A 129 3.24 -9.84 -7.11
CA PRO A 129 3.80 -8.56 -6.69
C PRO A 129 3.63 -7.46 -7.75
N LEU A 130 3.69 -7.81 -9.03
CA LEU A 130 3.64 -6.84 -10.12
C LEU A 130 2.28 -6.17 -10.26
N TYR A 131 1.18 -6.94 -10.22
CA TYR A 131 -0.14 -6.32 -10.30
C TYR A 131 -0.47 -5.56 -9.01
N ILE A 132 0.00 -6.01 -7.83
CA ILE A 132 -0.16 -5.28 -6.57
C ILE A 132 0.50 -3.91 -6.70
N VAL A 133 1.74 -3.86 -7.19
CA VAL A 133 2.46 -2.60 -7.44
C VAL A 133 1.72 -1.73 -8.43
N GLY A 134 1.21 -2.30 -9.53
CA GLY A 134 0.41 -1.57 -10.51
C GLY A 134 -0.85 -0.94 -9.91
N ALA A 135 -1.62 -1.71 -9.14
CA ALA A 135 -2.82 -1.22 -8.47
C ALA A 135 -2.50 -0.10 -7.47
N TRP A 136 -1.44 -0.26 -6.68
CA TRP A 136 -0.99 0.76 -5.75
C TRP A 136 -0.52 2.03 -6.45
N LEU A 137 0.33 1.94 -7.48
CA LEU A 137 0.83 3.08 -8.23
C LEU A 137 -0.29 3.86 -8.92
N LEU A 138 -1.30 3.14 -9.44
CA LEU A 138 -2.48 3.75 -10.02
C LEU A 138 -3.21 4.62 -9.00
N VAL A 139 -3.29 4.19 -7.74
CA VAL A 139 -3.87 5.00 -6.66
C VAL A 139 -2.90 6.10 -6.21
N VAL A 140 -1.70 5.75 -5.75
CA VAL A 140 -0.83 6.69 -5.03
C VAL A 140 -0.14 7.73 -5.91
N VAL A 141 0.11 7.40 -7.19
CA VAL A 141 0.66 8.34 -8.18
C VAL A 141 -0.42 8.80 -9.15
N GLY A 142 -1.27 7.88 -9.60
CA GLY A 142 -2.29 8.18 -10.61
C GLY A 142 -3.35 9.16 -10.12
N LEU A 143 -3.83 9.06 -8.87
CA LEU A 143 -4.80 10.02 -8.33
C LEU A 143 -4.26 11.46 -8.29
N PRO A 144 -3.10 11.75 -7.65
CA PRO A 144 -2.47 13.07 -7.71
C PRO A 144 -2.24 13.56 -9.15
N TRP A 145 -1.74 12.69 -10.03
CA TRP A 145 -1.49 13.05 -11.43
C TRP A 145 -2.77 13.45 -12.18
N ALA A 146 -3.87 12.72 -11.97
CA ALA A 146 -5.14 13.01 -12.62
C ALA A 146 -5.74 14.36 -12.19
N VAL A 147 -5.55 14.74 -10.93
CA VAL A 147 -6.11 15.99 -10.38
C VAL A 147 -5.20 17.20 -10.64
N LEU A 148 -3.89 17.04 -10.52
CA LEU A 148 -2.92 18.15 -10.61
C LEU A 148 -2.40 18.41 -12.02
N ASP A 149 -2.67 17.51 -12.98
CA ASP A 149 -2.17 17.55 -14.35
C ASP A 149 -0.63 17.65 -14.49
N ALA A 150 0.09 17.20 -13.45
CA ALA A 150 1.54 17.31 -13.34
C ALA A 150 2.28 16.16 -14.08
N ALA A 151 2.17 16.13 -15.41
CA ALA A 151 2.69 15.02 -16.23
C ALA A 151 4.20 14.77 -16.10
N SER A 152 5.02 15.81 -15.89
CA SER A 152 6.48 15.70 -15.85
C SER A 152 7.01 15.05 -14.55
N GLY A 153 6.29 15.18 -13.43
CA GLY A 153 6.69 14.63 -12.13
C GLY A 153 6.25 13.17 -11.91
N ALA A 154 5.20 12.73 -12.60
CA ALA A 154 4.62 11.40 -12.41
C ALA A 154 5.60 10.23 -12.71
N PRO A 155 6.45 10.28 -13.76
CA PRO A 155 7.46 9.25 -14.00
C PRO A 155 8.45 9.10 -12.83
N TRP A 156 8.89 10.21 -12.23
CA TRP A 156 9.79 10.20 -11.07
C TRP A 156 9.11 9.58 -9.85
N CYS A 157 7.89 10.01 -9.53
CA CYS A 157 7.13 9.46 -8.41
C CYS A 157 6.91 7.94 -8.58
N THR A 158 6.60 7.51 -9.80
CA THR A 158 6.43 6.09 -10.16
C THR A 158 7.74 5.32 -9.99
N ALA A 159 8.86 5.84 -10.50
CA ALA A 159 10.16 5.19 -10.43
C ALA A 159 10.73 5.12 -9.00
N ILE A 160 10.33 6.03 -8.10
CA ILE A 160 10.72 6.02 -6.69
C ILE A 160 9.83 5.09 -5.86
N LEU A 161 8.51 5.25 -5.98
CA LEU A 161 7.55 4.51 -5.15
C LEU A 161 7.34 3.08 -5.64
N GLY A 162 7.45 2.81 -6.93
CA GLY A 162 7.28 1.47 -7.51
C GLY A 162 8.20 0.45 -6.88
N PRO A 163 9.53 0.68 -6.83
CA PRO A 163 10.46 -0.21 -6.13
C PRO A 163 10.17 -0.32 -4.62
N ALA A 164 9.77 0.75 -3.93
CA ALA A 164 9.44 0.69 -2.51
C ALA A 164 8.23 -0.23 -2.24
N ILE A 165 7.17 -0.09 -3.04
CA ILE A 165 5.94 -0.88 -2.95
C ILE A 165 6.23 -2.33 -3.37
N LEU A 166 7.06 -2.54 -4.39
CA LEU A 166 7.46 -3.89 -4.81
C LEU A 166 8.28 -4.60 -3.73
N ALA A 167 9.24 -3.90 -3.12
CA ALA A 167 10.03 -4.44 -2.02
C ALA A 167 9.15 -4.82 -0.82
N ASN A 168 8.19 -3.94 -0.46
CA ASN A 168 7.18 -4.24 0.55
C ASN A 168 6.36 -5.48 0.17
N ALA A 169 5.83 -5.55 -1.06
CA ALA A 169 5.00 -6.67 -1.51
C ALA A 169 5.77 -8.00 -1.51
N ILE A 170 7.03 -8.02 -1.95
CA ILE A 170 7.89 -9.21 -1.89
C ILE A 170 8.09 -9.66 -0.43
N ALA A 171 8.43 -8.72 0.45
CA ALA A 171 8.63 -9.02 1.87
C ALA A 171 7.35 -9.49 2.56
N SER A 172 6.20 -8.92 2.21
CA SER A 172 4.89 -9.34 2.73
C SER A 172 4.50 -10.74 2.25
N ASN A 173 4.87 -11.12 1.03
CA ASN A 173 4.65 -12.45 0.46
C ASN A 173 5.58 -13.54 1.01
N LEU A 174 6.70 -13.21 1.65
CA LEU A 174 7.58 -14.20 2.32
C LEU A 174 6.87 -15.00 3.43
N ARG A 175 5.67 -14.58 3.83
CA ARG A 175 4.81 -15.24 4.81
C ARG A 175 3.80 -16.18 4.16
N ASP A 176 3.50 -16.00 2.87
CA ASP A 176 2.49 -16.78 2.16
C ASP A 176 3.10 -18.10 1.69
N HIS A 177 2.56 -19.23 2.16
CA HIS A 177 2.98 -20.56 1.72
C HIS A 177 2.84 -20.73 0.20
N GLU A 178 1.80 -20.15 -0.42
CA GLU A 178 1.58 -20.16 -1.87
C GLU A 178 2.70 -19.44 -2.64
N ALA A 179 3.22 -18.33 -2.09
CA ALA A 179 4.31 -17.59 -2.71
C ALA A 179 5.65 -18.31 -2.52
N CYS A 180 5.86 -18.99 -1.39
CA CYS A 180 7.07 -19.79 -1.14
C CYS A 180 7.26 -20.92 -2.16
N ALA A 181 6.18 -21.49 -2.72
CA ALA A 181 6.26 -22.52 -3.76
C ALA A 181 6.66 -21.97 -5.14
N ALA A 182 6.36 -20.68 -5.41
CA ALA A 182 6.60 -20.04 -6.70
C ALA A 182 7.83 -19.11 -6.72
N THR A 183 8.47 -18.89 -5.57
CA THR A 183 9.58 -17.93 -5.43
C THR A 183 10.93 -18.61 -5.31
N PRO A 184 12.01 -17.94 -5.75
CA PRO A 184 13.34 -18.30 -5.30
C PRO A 184 13.36 -18.18 -3.76
N GLY A 185 13.79 -19.23 -3.05
CA GLY A 185 13.57 -19.40 -1.61
C GLY A 185 13.86 -18.18 -0.71
N PRO A 186 13.40 -18.19 0.56
CA PRO A 186 13.21 -16.98 1.38
C PRO A 186 14.39 -16.00 1.43
N ALA A 187 15.63 -16.50 1.48
CA ALA A 187 16.84 -15.66 1.48
C ALA A 187 17.01 -14.86 0.18
N ARG A 188 16.74 -15.47 -0.98
CA ARG A 188 16.87 -14.82 -2.28
C ARG A 188 15.74 -13.81 -2.49
N ALA A 189 14.51 -14.14 -2.12
CA ALA A 189 13.40 -13.18 -2.15
C ALA A 189 13.66 -11.96 -1.24
N LEU A 190 14.22 -12.15 -0.04
CA LEU A 190 14.60 -11.02 0.82
C LEU A 190 15.76 -10.18 0.23
N TRP A 191 16.74 -10.82 -0.40
CA TRP A 191 17.80 -10.09 -1.11
C TRP A 191 17.24 -9.26 -2.26
N ILE A 192 16.32 -9.82 -3.05
CA ILE A 192 15.61 -9.09 -4.12
C ILE A 192 14.86 -7.89 -3.52
N ALA A 193 14.07 -8.08 -2.47
CA ALA A 193 13.34 -6.98 -1.82
C ALA A 193 14.27 -5.85 -1.37
N ARG A 194 15.42 -6.17 -0.76
CA ARG A 194 16.44 -5.19 -0.34
C ARG A 194 17.04 -4.44 -1.53
N ALA A 195 17.44 -5.16 -2.57
CA ALA A 195 17.98 -4.57 -3.79
C ALA A 195 16.94 -3.62 -4.44
N THR A 196 15.68 -4.06 -4.52
CA THR A 196 14.58 -3.24 -5.03
C THR A 196 14.35 -1.98 -4.20
N ALA A 197 14.33 -2.06 -2.87
CA ALA A 197 14.24 -0.87 -2.01
C ALA A 197 15.43 0.09 -2.23
N LEU A 198 16.65 -0.44 -2.33
CA LEU A 198 17.86 0.36 -2.59
C LEU A 198 17.77 1.06 -3.96
N THR A 199 17.23 0.40 -4.99
CA THR A 199 16.98 1.04 -6.30
C THR A 199 16.08 2.27 -6.14
N GLY A 200 15.00 2.17 -5.36
CA GLY A 200 14.13 3.32 -5.06
C GLY A 200 14.86 4.47 -4.36
N VAL A 201 15.73 4.16 -3.40
CA VAL A 201 16.58 5.17 -2.71
C VAL A 201 17.52 5.88 -3.69
N ILE A 202 18.21 5.11 -4.54
CA ILE A 202 19.15 5.64 -5.54
C ILE A 202 18.41 6.55 -6.51
N ILE A 203 17.28 6.09 -7.09
CA ILE A 203 16.48 6.90 -8.02
C ILE A 203 16.02 8.20 -7.35
N ALA A 204 15.55 8.14 -6.11
CA ALA A 204 15.11 9.32 -5.37
C ALA A 204 16.25 10.32 -5.14
N ALA A 205 17.46 9.84 -4.82
CA ALA A 205 18.63 10.69 -4.57
C ALA A 205 19.05 11.49 -5.82
N PHE A 206 18.85 10.93 -7.02
CA PHE A 206 19.15 11.59 -8.30
C PHE A 206 17.94 12.30 -8.92
N SER A 207 16.80 12.31 -8.26
CA SER A 207 15.58 12.96 -8.76
C SER A 207 15.61 14.50 -8.58
N PRO A 208 14.75 15.24 -9.29
CA PRO A 208 14.52 16.66 -9.04
C PRO A 208 14.12 16.91 -7.57
N GLU A 209 14.37 18.13 -7.07
CA GLU A 209 14.19 18.48 -5.66
C GLU A 209 12.83 18.08 -5.08
N ALA A 210 11.75 18.32 -5.80
CA ALA A 210 10.40 17.93 -5.38
C ALA A 210 10.27 16.40 -5.17
N GLY A 211 10.90 15.59 -6.03
CA GLY A 211 10.92 14.13 -5.94
C GLY A 211 11.83 13.58 -4.85
N ARG A 212 12.89 14.31 -4.46
CA ARG A 212 13.85 13.85 -3.43
C ARG A 212 13.18 13.66 -2.07
N THR A 213 12.13 14.43 -1.77
CA THR A 213 11.35 14.28 -0.53
C THR A 213 10.80 12.86 -0.37
N LEU A 214 10.44 12.20 -1.48
CA LEU A 214 9.93 10.83 -1.47
C LEU A 214 10.99 9.78 -1.13
N LEU A 215 12.29 10.12 -1.06
CA LEU A 215 13.37 9.21 -0.65
C LEU A 215 13.10 8.55 0.70
N ALA A 216 12.40 9.25 1.60
CA ALA A 216 12.04 8.72 2.91
C ALA A 216 11.22 7.42 2.83
N VAL A 217 10.43 7.21 1.76
CA VAL A 217 9.60 6.01 1.57
C VAL A 217 10.44 4.76 1.31
N PRO A 218 11.24 4.64 0.22
CA PRO A 218 12.09 3.47 0.01
C PRO A 218 13.14 3.30 1.09
N ALA A 219 13.62 4.39 1.72
CA ALA A 219 14.55 4.30 2.85
C ALA A 219 13.90 3.63 4.07
N ALA A 220 12.69 4.06 4.46
CA ALA A 220 11.94 3.44 5.55
C ALA A 220 11.67 1.96 5.28
N VAL A 221 11.22 1.61 4.06
CA VAL A 221 11.04 0.21 3.65
C VAL A 221 12.35 -0.56 3.77
N GLY A 222 13.45 -0.06 3.19
CA GLY A 222 14.76 -0.70 3.24
C GLY A 222 15.26 -0.97 4.66
N LEU A 223 15.06 -0.03 5.59
CA LEU A 223 15.42 -0.20 7.00
C LEU A 223 14.70 -1.38 7.65
N THR A 224 13.41 -1.59 7.36
CA THR A 224 12.68 -2.76 7.88
C THR A 224 13.21 -4.08 7.32
N LEU A 225 13.79 -4.08 6.12
CA LEU A 225 14.31 -5.30 5.51
C LEU A 225 15.67 -5.74 6.08
N ILE A 226 16.39 -4.88 6.82
CA ILE A 226 17.71 -5.21 7.40
C ILE A 226 17.58 -6.34 8.43
N ARG A 227 16.60 -6.23 9.33
CA ARG A 227 16.33 -7.22 10.40
C ARG A 227 14.94 -7.83 10.25
N PHE A 228 14.63 -8.25 9.02
CA PHE A 228 13.34 -8.82 8.67
C PHE A 228 12.99 -10.04 9.53
N ARG A 229 11.72 -10.12 9.95
CA ARG A 229 11.15 -11.27 10.66
C ARG A 229 9.91 -11.74 9.92
N ALA A 230 9.88 -13.01 9.55
CA ALA A 230 8.74 -13.64 8.89
C ALA A 230 7.61 -13.93 9.91
N SER A 231 7.07 -12.89 10.55
CA SER A 231 5.90 -13.01 11.41
C SER A 231 4.78 -12.12 10.91
N GLU A 232 3.55 -12.53 11.20
CA GLU A 232 2.34 -11.84 10.78
C GLU A 232 2.34 -10.36 11.20
N ARG A 233 2.54 -10.10 12.50
CA ARG A 233 2.62 -8.73 13.05
C ARG A 233 3.77 -7.93 12.47
N TYR A 234 4.93 -8.54 12.24
CA TYR A 234 6.06 -7.82 11.66
C TYR A 234 5.74 -7.33 10.25
N GLY A 235 5.16 -8.18 9.40
CA GLY A 235 4.77 -7.74 8.07
C GLY A 235 3.68 -6.66 8.09
N LEU A 236 2.60 -6.86 8.86
CA LEU A 236 1.46 -5.91 8.85
C LEU A 236 1.73 -4.58 9.56
N VAL A 237 2.55 -4.59 10.63
CA VAL A 237 2.80 -3.37 11.41
C VAL A 237 4.09 -2.70 10.98
N VAL A 238 5.17 -3.46 10.79
CA VAL A 238 6.50 -2.91 10.53
C VAL A 238 6.71 -2.71 9.03
N VAL A 239 6.52 -3.74 8.22
CA VAL A 239 6.80 -3.67 6.77
C VAL A 239 5.78 -2.78 6.07
N ASP A 240 4.49 -2.98 6.31
CA ASP A 240 3.43 -2.11 5.76
C ASP A 240 3.43 -0.73 6.41
N GLY A 241 3.73 -0.64 7.72
CA GLY A 241 3.87 0.65 8.40
C GLY A 241 5.05 1.48 7.93
N ALA A 242 6.07 0.88 7.32
CA ALA A 242 7.18 1.62 6.72
C ALA A 242 6.72 2.53 5.58
N LEU A 243 5.70 2.12 4.82
CA LEU A 243 5.10 2.95 3.77
C LEU A 243 4.44 4.19 4.38
N LEU A 244 3.64 4.00 5.43
CA LEU A 244 3.00 5.12 6.16
C LEU A 244 4.05 6.05 6.77
N PHE A 245 4.99 5.50 7.53
CA PHE A 245 6.03 6.29 8.20
C PHE A 245 6.89 7.05 7.19
N GLY A 246 7.33 6.38 6.12
CA GLY A 246 8.11 7.01 5.07
C GLY A 246 7.34 8.13 4.34
N ALA A 247 6.04 7.95 4.11
CA ALA A 247 5.20 8.97 3.49
C ALA A 247 5.00 10.19 4.42
N LEU A 248 4.79 9.97 5.71
CA LEU A 248 4.71 11.06 6.69
C LEU A 248 6.04 11.81 6.83
N ALA A 249 7.17 11.10 6.81
CA ALA A 249 8.49 11.72 6.81
C ALA A 249 8.75 12.53 5.54
N ALA A 250 8.32 12.04 4.37
CA ALA A 250 8.39 12.79 3.11
C ALA A 250 7.57 14.08 3.17
N LEU A 251 6.37 14.03 3.75
CA LEU A 251 5.53 15.21 3.98
C LEU A 251 6.21 16.22 4.89
N LEU A 252 6.75 15.79 6.04
CA LEU A 252 7.45 16.68 6.97
C LEU A 252 8.68 17.33 6.31
N TRP A 253 9.44 16.56 5.52
CA TRP A 253 10.57 17.10 4.76
C TRP A 253 10.10 18.16 3.76
N SER A 254 9.03 17.90 3.01
CA SER A 254 8.49 18.87 2.04
C SER A 254 8.00 20.19 2.65
N LEU A 255 7.77 20.25 3.96
CA LEU A 255 7.39 21.47 4.68
C LEU A 255 8.58 22.26 5.21
N SER A 256 9.79 21.69 5.16
CA SER A 256 11.00 22.27 5.74
C SER A 256 11.95 22.92 4.73
N GLY A 257 11.72 22.70 3.43
CA GLY A 257 12.42 23.35 2.32
C GLY A 257 11.53 24.39 1.66
#